data_AF-A0AAV6AU57-F1
#
_entry.id   AF-A0AAV6AU57-F1
#
_cell.length_a   1.000
_cell.length_b   1.000
_cell.length_c   1.000
_cell.angle_alpha   90.00
_cell.angle_beta   90.00
_cell.angle_gamma   90.00
#
_symmetry.space_group_name_H-M   'P 1'
#
loop_
_entity.id
_entity.type
_entity.pdbx_description
1 polymer ?
#
loop_
_entity_poly.entity_id
_entity_poly.type
_entity_poly.pdbx_seq_one_letter_code
_entity_poly.pdbx_strand_id
1 'polypeptide(L)'
;MKRLLLTLVAAAALIGLPVRSHGAGVLTPKGSPHASIQMRDHQVDIVINNGFARTEVQQTFYNPNATNLEAVFSLPLPKSASLSEVTIFTGEKEIHGEVLPKEEAQKAYEDEKAKGNDTGKAEKNGIQSFDFTVHPVRAQAETRIRFVYYQPLEIDTGIGRFVYPLEDGGTDDAGRGFWERNEKVEGTISVQLELKSAWPIADVRVPGFETAAQTQKLADGHYKVLLQRQGESLNRDFVFYYRLQDNLPGRVEVIPYRADRDKPGTFMMVVTPGLDLQPITHGADYCFVLDVSGSMQTKLHTLGKGVSKSLQSLKPEDRF
;
A
#
# COMPACT_ATOMS: atom_id res chain seq x y z
N MET A 1 28.28 22.00 -41.33
CA MET A 1 28.84 21.94 -39.95
C MET A 1 27.68 21.78 -38.97
N LYS A 2 27.69 20.69 -38.20
CA LYS A 2 26.66 20.29 -37.22
C LYS A 2 26.63 21.28 -36.05
N ARG A 3 25.45 21.69 -35.58
CA ARG A 3 25.26 22.16 -34.20
C ARG A 3 24.07 21.45 -33.58
N LEU A 4 24.40 20.59 -32.63
CA LEU A 4 23.56 19.81 -31.74
C LEU A 4 22.80 20.78 -30.81
N LEU A 5 21.47 20.75 -30.79
CA LEU A 5 20.70 21.28 -29.66
C LEU A 5 20.43 20.11 -28.71
N LEU A 6 21.04 20.17 -27.51
CA LEU A 6 20.69 19.31 -26.39
C LEU A 6 19.43 19.88 -25.72
N THR A 7 18.33 19.15 -25.83
CA THR A 7 17.11 19.38 -25.04
C THR A 7 17.31 18.79 -23.65
N LEU A 8 17.46 19.64 -22.64
CA LEU A 8 17.57 19.24 -21.24
C LEU A 8 16.15 19.17 -20.66
N VAL A 9 15.61 17.95 -20.52
CA VAL A 9 14.32 17.70 -19.86
C VAL A 9 14.54 17.76 -18.35
N ALA A 10 14.11 18.84 -17.70
CA ALA A 10 14.11 18.97 -16.25
C ALA A 10 12.98 18.13 -15.65
N ALA A 11 13.34 17.03 -14.98
CA ALA A 11 12.42 16.22 -14.19
C ALA A 11 12.07 16.97 -12.89
N ALA A 12 10.87 17.54 -12.82
CA ALA A 12 10.31 18.04 -11.57
C ALA A 12 9.96 16.86 -10.66
N ALA A 13 10.67 16.72 -9.54
CA ALA A 13 10.37 15.75 -8.50
C ALA A 13 9.16 16.23 -7.71
N LEU A 14 7.98 15.60 -7.91
CA LEU A 14 6.86 15.73 -6.98
C LEU A 14 7.26 15.11 -5.64
N ILE A 15 7.50 15.96 -4.64
CA ILE A 15 7.66 15.54 -3.25
C ILE A 15 6.26 15.36 -2.67
N GLY A 16 5.66 14.20 -2.92
CA GLY A 16 4.51 13.76 -2.12
C GLY A 16 5.00 13.43 -0.71
N LEU A 17 4.29 13.90 0.32
CA LEU A 17 4.55 13.48 1.70
C LEU A 17 4.48 11.95 1.78
N PRO A 18 5.47 11.26 2.36
CA PRO A 18 5.39 9.81 2.51
C PRO A 18 4.27 9.50 3.51
N VAL A 19 3.17 8.95 3.01
CA VAL A 19 2.24 8.20 3.86
C VAL A 19 3.04 7.02 4.39
N ARG A 20 3.44 7.07 5.66
CA ARG A 20 4.07 5.95 6.34
C ARG A 20 3.00 4.89 6.55
N SER A 21 3.13 3.77 5.86
CA SER A 21 2.43 2.53 6.18
C SER A 21 3.45 1.52 6.67
N HIS A 22 3.05 0.68 7.63
CA HIS A 22 3.89 -0.38 8.16
C HIS A 22 3.97 -1.52 7.12
N GLY A 23 5.05 -2.32 7.15
CA GLY A 23 5.47 -3.23 6.07
C GLY A 23 4.56 -4.44 5.78
N ALA A 24 5.06 -5.36 4.96
CA ALA A 24 4.37 -6.61 4.62
C ALA A 24 3.95 -7.40 5.88
N GLY A 25 2.67 -7.74 6.01
CA GLY A 25 2.12 -8.36 7.23
C GLY A 25 2.91 -9.59 7.71
N VAL A 26 2.92 -9.82 9.03
CA VAL A 26 3.77 -10.85 9.66
C VAL A 26 2.99 -11.77 10.59
N LEU A 27 3.45 -13.02 10.75
CA LEU A 27 2.88 -14.02 11.66
C LEU A 27 3.80 -14.26 12.86
N THR A 28 3.40 -13.81 14.05
CA THR A 28 4.21 -13.87 15.28
C THR A 28 3.64 -14.90 16.27
N PRO A 29 4.40 -15.90 16.74
CA PRO A 29 3.89 -16.85 17.73
C PRO A 29 3.56 -16.18 19.08
N LYS A 30 2.52 -16.66 19.78
CA LYS A 30 2.20 -16.26 21.15
C LYS A 30 3.03 -17.07 22.15
N GLY A 31 3.66 -16.39 23.11
CA GLY A 31 4.48 -17.00 24.16
C GLY A 31 5.97 -17.08 23.81
N SER A 32 6.80 -17.41 24.80
CA SER A 32 8.27 -17.55 24.69
C SER A 32 8.72 -18.86 25.37
N PRO A 33 9.69 -19.64 24.83
CA PRO A 33 10.62 -19.33 23.74
C PRO A 33 10.44 -20.24 22.50
N HIS A 34 9.61 -19.85 21.53
CA HIS A 34 9.50 -20.54 20.25
C HIS A 34 10.34 -19.85 19.17
N ALA A 35 10.89 -20.61 18.22
CA ALA A 35 11.56 -20.06 17.05
C ALA A 35 10.55 -19.26 16.19
N SER A 36 11.02 -18.18 15.56
CA SER A 36 10.18 -17.35 14.68
C SER A 36 9.62 -18.16 13.51
N ILE A 37 8.36 -17.89 13.18
CA ILE A 37 7.71 -18.46 12.00
C ILE A 37 8.36 -17.82 10.75
N GLN A 38 8.70 -18.64 9.77
CA GLN A 38 9.43 -18.22 8.56
C GLN A 38 8.45 -17.86 7.46
N MET A 39 8.63 -16.72 6.77
CA MET A 39 7.88 -16.41 5.56
C MET A 39 8.52 -17.12 4.36
N ARG A 40 7.77 -18.04 3.76
CA ARG A 40 8.20 -18.82 2.59
C ARG A 40 7.95 -18.07 1.30
N ASP A 41 6.73 -17.60 1.09
CA ASP A 41 6.34 -16.93 -0.14
C ASP A 41 5.48 -15.70 0.16
N HIS A 42 5.62 -14.70 -0.70
CA HIS A 42 4.86 -13.47 -0.66
C HIS A 42 4.41 -13.13 -2.07
N GLN A 43 3.13 -13.27 -2.34
CA GLN A 43 2.51 -12.96 -3.63
C GLN A 43 1.54 -11.78 -3.48
N VAL A 44 1.62 -10.83 -4.41
CA VAL A 44 0.79 -9.64 -4.45
C VAL A 44 0.20 -9.48 -5.84
N ASP A 45 -1.12 -9.51 -5.93
CA ASP A 45 -1.89 -9.31 -7.15
C ASP A 45 -2.68 -8.01 -7.05
N ILE A 46 -2.29 -7.02 -7.86
CA ILE A 46 -2.86 -5.66 -7.84
C ILE A 46 -3.60 -5.43 -9.15
N VAL A 47 -4.86 -4.99 -9.04
CA VAL A 47 -5.63 -4.50 -10.18
C VAL A 47 -6.01 -3.06 -9.91
N ILE A 48 -5.43 -2.13 -10.66
CA ILE A 48 -5.83 -0.72 -10.66
C ILE A 48 -6.84 -0.54 -11.77
N ASN A 49 -8.05 -0.13 -11.44
CA ASN A 49 -9.11 0.18 -12.39
C ASN A 49 -9.61 1.61 -12.15
N ASN A 50 -9.35 2.53 -13.07
CA ASN A 50 -9.80 3.92 -13.02
C ASN A 50 -9.57 4.62 -11.66
N GLY A 51 -8.36 4.53 -11.12
CA GLY A 51 -8.02 5.17 -9.85
C GLY A 51 -8.49 4.42 -8.60
N PHE A 52 -8.97 3.17 -8.71
CA PHE A 52 -9.21 2.29 -7.58
C PHE A 52 -8.34 1.04 -7.68
N ALA A 53 -7.63 0.69 -6.60
CA ALA A 53 -6.87 -0.56 -6.53
C ALA A 53 -7.64 -1.61 -5.74
N ARG A 54 -7.71 -2.81 -6.31
CA ARG A 54 -7.90 -4.05 -5.57
C ARG A 54 -6.53 -4.68 -5.38
N THR A 55 -6.15 -4.95 -4.15
CA THR A 55 -4.91 -5.65 -3.83
C THR A 55 -5.26 -6.94 -3.12
N GLU A 56 -4.82 -8.05 -3.71
CA GLU A 56 -4.87 -9.38 -3.12
C GLU A 56 -3.45 -9.78 -2.73
N VAL A 57 -3.29 -10.26 -1.52
CA VAL A 57 -2.00 -10.70 -0.99
C VAL A 57 -2.16 -12.12 -0.48
N GLN A 58 -1.19 -12.96 -0.83
CA GLN A 58 -1.07 -14.31 -0.33
C GLN A 58 0.33 -14.50 0.27
N GLN A 59 0.37 -14.87 1.54
CA GLN A 59 1.61 -15.13 2.27
C GLN A 59 1.60 -16.56 2.79
N THR A 60 2.70 -17.28 2.55
CA THR A 60 2.91 -18.63 3.06
C THR A 60 3.92 -18.57 4.20
N PHE A 61 3.56 -19.15 5.34
CA PHE A 61 4.36 -19.18 6.55
C PHE A 61 4.69 -20.62 6.93
N TYR A 62 5.91 -20.89 7.37
CA TYR A 62 6.36 -22.19 7.85
C TYR A 62 6.69 -22.12 9.35
N ASN A 63 6.13 -23.04 10.14
CA ASN A 63 6.46 -23.18 11.56
C ASN A 63 7.62 -24.17 11.75
N PRO A 64 8.84 -23.70 12.09
CA PRO A 64 9.99 -24.59 12.29
C PRO A 64 10.01 -25.28 13.66
N ASN A 65 9.02 -25.04 14.53
CA ASN A 65 8.96 -25.63 15.86
C ASN A 65 8.38 -27.06 15.80
N ALA A 66 8.67 -27.87 16.82
CA ALA A 66 8.14 -29.22 16.97
C ALA A 66 6.72 -29.26 17.56
N THR A 67 6.17 -28.09 17.93
CA THR A 67 4.85 -27.96 18.57
C THR A 67 3.93 -27.06 17.75
N ASN A 68 2.63 -27.33 17.83
CA ASN A 68 1.61 -26.44 17.29
C ASN A 68 1.64 -25.12 18.06
N LEU A 69 1.50 -24.01 17.35
CA LEU A 69 1.54 -22.66 17.93
C LEU A 69 0.22 -21.95 17.74
N GLU A 70 -0.08 -21.02 18.64
CA GLU A 70 -1.01 -19.93 18.38
C GLU A 70 -0.18 -18.74 17.92
N ALA A 71 -0.59 -18.04 16.87
CA ALA A 71 0.16 -16.90 16.34
C ALA A 71 -0.76 -15.71 16.05
N VAL A 72 -0.21 -14.51 16.00
CA VAL A 72 -0.90 -13.28 15.61
C VAL A 72 -0.36 -12.84 14.26
N PHE A 73 -1.23 -12.81 13.25
CA PHE A 73 -0.99 -12.20 11.96
C PHE A 73 -1.35 -10.72 12.01
N SER A 74 -0.40 -9.82 11.83
CA SER A 74 -0.67 -8.38 11.82
C SER A 74 -0.56 -7.84 10.40
N LEU A 75 -1.65 -7.26 9.91
CA LEU A 75 -1.78 -6.69 8.57
C LEU A 75 -1.94 -5.16 8.67
N PRO A 76 -0.93 -4.38 8.26
CA PRO A 76 -1.12 -2.95 8.09
C PRO A 76 -1.86 -2.66 6.78
N LEU A 77 -2.87 -1.80 6.87
CA LEU A 77 -3.60 -1.32 5.71
C LEU A 77 -3.48 0.20 5.59
N PRO A 78 -3.46 0.74 4.37
CA PRO A 78 -3.60 2.18 4.15
C PRO A 78 -4.87 2.71 4.83
N LYS A 79 -4.84 3.94 5.35
CA LYS A 79 -6.00 4.54 6.05
C LYS A 79 -7.27 4.60 5.20
N SER A 80 -7.12 4.75 3.87
CA SER A 80 -8.22 4.78 2.91
C SER A 80 -8.65 3.39 2.44
N ALA A 81 -7.98 2.33 2.88
CA ALA A 81 -8.27 0.97 2.44
C ALA A 81 -9.42 0.35 3.24
N SER A 82 -10.24 -0.43 2.53
CA SER A 82 -11.24 -1.30 3.13
C SER A 82 -10.85 -2.75 2.92
N LEU A 83 -10.64 -3.47 4.03
CA LEU A 83 -10.48 -4.93 4.01
C LEU A 83 -11.79 -5.57 3.56
N SER A 84 -11.71 -6.53 2.63
CA SER A 84 -12.86 -7.19 2.02
C SER A 84 -12.92 -8.67 2.31
N GLU A 85 -11.79 -9.37 2.18
CA GLU A 85 -11.72 -10.83 2.36
C GLU A 85 -10.49 -11.16 3.19
N VAL A 86 -10.64 -12.14 4.07
CA VAL A 86 -9.52 -12.81 4.73
C VAL A 86 -9.80 -14.31 4.73
N THR A 87 -8.79 -15.07 4.39
CA THR A 87 -8.87 -16.52 4.31
C THR A 87 -7.57 -17.11 4.85
N ILE A 88 -7.69 -18.02 5.80
CA ILE A 88 -6.56 -18.72 6.40
C ILE A 88 -6.65 -20.18 5.97
N PHE A 89 -5.56 -20.69 5.41
CA PHE A 89 -5.41 -22.10 5.03
C PHE A 89 -4.46 -22.76 6.02
N THR A 90 -4.99 -23.66 6.85
CA THR A 90 -4.24 -24.48 7.80
C THR A 90 -4.31 -25.94 7.35
N GLY A 91 -3.26 -26.44 6.69
CA GLY A 91 -3.28 -27.78 6.08
C GLY A 91 -4.32 -27.86 4.95
N GLU A 92 -5.26 -28.80 5.04
CA GLU A 92 -6.36 -28.96 4.06
C GLU A 92 -7.61 -28.12 4.37
N LYS A 93 -7.64 -27.42 5.52
CA LYS A 93 -8.81 -26.64 5.93
C LYS A 93 -8.69 -25.18 5.50
N GLU A 94 -9.78 -24.64 5.01
CA GLU A 94 -9.97 -23.24 4.67
C GLU A 94 -10.88 -22.58 5.72
N ILE A 95 -10.39 -21.49 6.32
CA ILE A 95 -11.12 -20.69 7.30
C ILE A 95 -11.38 -19.33 6.67
N HIS A 96 -12.66 -19.06 6.36
CA HIS A 96 -13.08 -17.74 5.89
C HIS A 96 -13.34 -16.82 7.08
N GLY A 97 -12.79 -15.61 7.02
CA GLY A 97 -13.06 -14.58 8.03
C GLY A 97 -14.47 -14.01 7.84
N GLU A 98 -15.29 -14.07 8.90
CA GLU A 98 -16.58 -13.39 8.97
C GLU A 98 -16.48 -12.16 9.87
N VAL A 99 -17.14 -11.06 9.48
CA VAL A 99 -17.18 -9.84 10.28
C VAL A 99 -18.30 -9.95 11.30
N LEU A 100 -17.93 -10.13 12.57
CA LEU A 100 -18.87 -10.19 13.69
C LEU A 100 -18.64 -9.02 14.66
N PRO A 101 -19.66 -8.62 15.44
CA PRO A 101 -19.47 -7.74 16.60
C PRO A 101 -18.39 -8.27 17.55
N LYS A 102 -17.63 -7.37 18.19
CA LYS A 102 -16.42 -7.73 18.96
C LYS A 102 -16.65 -8.82 20.02
N GLU A 103 -17.73 -8.71 20.81
CA GLU A 103 -18.04 -9.67 21.87
C GLU A 103 -18.44 -11.04 21.32
N GLU A 104 -19.19 -11.06 20.21
CA GLU A 104 -19.59 -12.29 19.52
C GLU A 104 -18.39 -12.99 18.88
N ALA A 105 -17.50 -12.23 18.24
CA ALA A 105 -16.26 -12.73 17.67
C ALA A 105 -15.34 -13.36 18.74
N GLN A 106 -15.24 -12.74 19.92
CA GLN A 106 -14.47 -13.28 21.04
C GLN A 106 -15.00 -14.64 21.49
N LYS A 107 -16.32 -14.72 21.73
CA LYS A 107 -16.96 -15.93 22.23
C LYS A 107 -16.85 -17.08 21.22
N ALA A 108 -17.13 -16.81 19.94
CA ALA A 108 -17.01 -17.81 18.88
C ALA A 108 -15.58 -18.37 18.77
N TYR A 109 -14.56 -17.51 18.92
CA TYR A 109 -13.16 -17.94 18.91
C TYR A 109 -12.81 -18.85 20.07
N GLU A 110 -13.19 -18.48 21.30
CA GLU A 110 -12.91 -19.28 22.50
C GLU A 110 -13.62 -20.65 22.45
N ASP A 111 -14.88 -20.66 22.01
CA ASP A 111 -15.69 -21.88 21.88
C ASP A 111 -15.06 -22.87 20.87
N GLU A 112 -14.64 -22.39 19.70
CA GLU A 112 -14.02 -23.25 18.68
C GLU A 112 -12.61 -23.70 19.09
N LYS A 113 -11.84 -22.83 19.75
CA LYS A 113 -10.53 -23.19 20.31
C LYS A 113 -10.65 -24.27 21.37
N ALA A 114 -11.64 -24.18 22.26
CA ALA A 114 -11.87 -25.17 23.32
C ALA A 114 -12.26 -26.55 22.76
N LYS A 115 -12.93 -26.58 21.60
CA LYS A 115 -13.26 -27.81 20.86
C LYS A 115 -12.08 -28.40 20.08
N GLY A 116 -10.95 -27.70 20.02
CA GLY A 116 -9.78 -28.11 19.23
C GLY A 116 -9.93 -27.90 17.73
N ASN A 117 -10.91 -27.09 17.31
CA ASN A 117 -11.14 -26.76 15.91
C ASN A 117 -10.16 -25.68 15.42
N ASP A 118 -9.91 -25.67 14.12
CA ASP A 118 -9.15 -24.62 13.46
C ASP A 118 -10.00 -23.33 13.45
N THR A 119 -9.51 -22.26 14.07
CA THR A 119 -10.25 -20.99 14.18
C THR A 119 -9.31 -19.79 14.14
N GLY A 120 -9.84 -18.65 13.68
CA GLY A 120 -9.14 -17.38 13.65
C GLY A 120 -10.03 -16.22 14.10
N LYS A 121 -9.43 -15.21 14.74
CA LYS A 121 -10.16 -14.01 15.20
C LYS A 121 -9.40 -12.75 14.82
N ALA A 122 -10.08 -11.86 14.10
CA ALA A 122 -9.60 -10.55 13.70
C ALA A 122 -10.02 -9.46 14.70
N GLU A 123 -9.12 -8.56 15.08
CA GLU A 123 -9.46 -7.32 15.79
C GLU A 123 -8.85 -6.12 15.06
N LYS A 124 -9.66 -5.05 14.91
CA LYS A 124 -9.19 -3.77 14.40
C LYS A 124 -8.59 -2.97 15.56
N ASN A 125 -7.27 -2.85 15.61
CA ASN A 125 -6.55 -2.13 16.65
C ASN A 125 -6.13 -0.73 16.13
N GLY A 126 -6.79 0.31 16.63
CA GLY A 126 -6.46 1.70 16.26
C GLY A 126 -6.63 2.00 14.76
N ILE A 127 -5.87 2.98 14.27
CA ILE A 127 -6.07 3.58 12.94
C ILE A 127 -5.41 2.77 11.80
N GLN A 128 -4.55 1.78 12.07
CA GLN A 128 -3.58 1.34 11.04
C GLN A 128 -3.24 -0.16 10.94
N SER A 129 -3.75 -1.06 11.78
CA SER A 129 -3.50 -2.52 11.65
C SER A 129 -4.70 -3.40 11.98
N PHE A 130 -4.82 -4.52 11.25
CA PHE A 130 -5.75 -5.62 11.53
C PHE A 130 -4.95 -6.80 12.07
N ASP A 131 -5.30 -7.26 13.27
CA ASP A 131 -4.60 -8.37 13.91
C ASP A 131 -5.49 -9.62 13.93
N PHE A 132 -5.01 -10.71 13.35
CA PHE A 132 -5.70 -12.00 13.28
C PHE A 132 -4.97 -13.00 14.16
N THR A 133 -5.60 -13.48 15.23
CA THR A 133 -5.08 -14.65 15.94
C THR A 133 -5.39 -15.90 15.13
N VAL A 134 -4.39 -16.74 14.87
CA VAL A 134 -4.47 -17.99 14.12
C VAL A 134 -4.11 -19.16 15.03
N HIS A 135 -5.00 -20.16 15.12
CA HIS A 135 -4.73 -21.39 15.85
C HIS A 135 -5.41 -22.61 15.19
N PRO A 136 -4.70 -23.74 15.03
CA PRO A 136 -3.26 -23.94 15.26
C PRO A 136 -2.42 -23.60 14.01
N VAL A 137 -1.26 -22.98 14.20
CA VAL A 137 -0.14 -23.02 13.24
C VAL A 137 0.62 -24.31 13.48
N ARG A 138 0.41 -25.31 12.63
CA ARG A 138 0.88 -26.69 12.86
C ARG A 138 2.41 -26.80 12.86
N ALA A 139 2.94 -27.69 13.70
CA ALA A 139 4.37 -27.99 13.76
C ALA A 139 4.90 -28.52 12.42
N GLN A 140 6.09 -28.07 11.99
CA GLN A 140 6.76 -28.50 10.75
C GLN A 140 5.86 -28.41 9.50
N ALA A 141 4.94 -27.45 9.48
CA ALA A 141 3.94 -27.34 8.43
C ALA A 141 3.76 -25.88 8.00
N GLU A 142 3.19 -25.72 6.80
CA GLU A 142 2.86 -24.41 6.24
C GLU A 142 1.44 -23.98 6.61
N THR A 143 1.28 -22.66 6.75
CA THR A 143 0.01 -21.97 6.90
C THR A 143 0.00 -20.82 5.91
N ARG A 144 -1.04 -20.75 5.08
CA ARG A 144 -1.15 -19.72 4.05
C ARG A 144 -2.25 -18.75 4.44
N ILE A 145 -1.99 -17.47 4.32
CA ILE A 145 -2.95 -16.41 4.62
C ILE A 145 -3.17 -15.61 3.35
N ARG A 146 -4.44 -15.49 2.94
CA ARG A 146 -4.89 -14.69 1.81
C ARG A 146 -5.76 -13.56 2.32
N PHE A 147 -5.57 -12.36 1.82
CA PHE A 147 -6.47 -11.26 2.10
C PHE A 147 -6.62 -10.33 0.89
N VAL A 148 -7.78 -9.69 0.81
CA VAL A 148 -8.13 -8.75 -0.26
C VAL A 148 -8.58 -7.44 0.37
N TYR A 149 -8.02 -6.34 -0.12
CA TYR A 149 -8.48 -5.00 0.26
C TYR A 149 -8.60 -4.10 -0.97
N TYR A 150 -9.42 -3.07 -0.82
CA TYR A 150 -9.65 -2.06 -1.84
C TYR A 150 -9.21 -0.70 -1.33
N GLN A 151 -8.61 0.12 -2.17
CA GLN A 151 -8.29 1.50 -1.84
C GLN A 151 -8.51 2.44 -3.04
N PRO A 152 -9.02 3.66 -2.83
CA PRO A 152 -8.91 4.72 -3.82
C PRO A 152 -7.43 5.14 -3.96
N LEU A 153 -7.04 5.52 -5.16
CA LEU A 153 -5.74 6.15 -5.44
C LEU A 153 -5.94 7.65 -5.53
N GLU A 154 -5.00 8.38 -4.95
CA GLU A 154 -4.88 9.80 -5.20
C GLU A 154 -4.22 10.00 -6.57
N ILE A 155 -4.90 10.75 -7.43
CA ILE A 155 -4.38 11.18 -8.72
C ILE A 155 -4.18 12.68 -8.62
N ASP A 156 -2.92 13.13 -8.62
CA ASP A 156 -2.56 14.53 -8.54
C ASP A 156 -1.98 14.98 -9.88
N THR A 157 -2.53 16.06 -10.44
CA THR A 157 -2.11 16.62 -11.75
C THR A 157 -1.92 15.57 -12.86
N GLY A 158 -2.79 14.55 -12.90
CA GLY A 158 -2.73 13.47 -13.90
C GLY A 158 -1.75 12.36 -13.59
N ILE A 159 -1.14 12.36 -12.41
CA ILE A 159 -0.21 11.32 -11.95
C ILE A 159 -0.90 10.51 -10.86
N GLY A 160 -1.14 9.24 -11.15
CA GLY A 160 -1.57 8.27 -10.15
C GLY A 160 -0.37 7.63 -9.48
N ARG A 161 -0.45 7.50 -8.14
CA ARG A 161 0.58 6.85 -7.32
C ARG A 161 -0.05 5.72 -6.52
N PHE A 162 0.48 4.52 -6.69
CA PHE A 162 0.17 3.36 -5.87
C PHE A 162 1.40 2.95 -5.06
N VAL A 163 1.19 2.62 -3.79
CA VAL A 163 2.24 2.15 -2.88
C VAL A 163 1.75 0.86 -2.24
N TYR A 164 2.50 -0.21 -2.43
CA TYR A 164 2.40 -1.38 -1.60
C TYR A 164 3.57 -1.39 -0.62
N PRO A 165 3.31 -1.20 0.68
CA PRO A 165 4.38 -1.16 1.67
C PRO A 165 5.00 -2.55 1.83
N LEU A 166 6.30 -2.58 1.70
CA LEU A 166 7.13 -3.75 1.99
C LEU A 166 8.11 -3.42 3.10
N GLU A 167 8.68 -2.20 3.07
CA GLU A 167 9.60 -1.69 4.09
C GLU A 167 8.83 -1.42 5.38
N ASP A 168 9.38 -1.87 6.52
CA ASP A 168 8.89 -1.40 7.81
C ASP A 168 9.44 0.01 8.03
N GLY A 169 8.54 1.00 8.10
CA GLY A 169 8.91 2.39 8.33
C GLY A 169 9.53 2.53 9.71
N GLY A 170 10.85 2.38 9.81
CA GLY A 170 11.56 2.50 11.08
C GLY A 170 11.26 3.85 11.73
N THR A 171 10.52 3.85 12.85
CA THR A 171 10.72 4.72 14.03
C THR A 171 9.69 4.50 15.17
N ASP A 172 10.26 4.53 16.38
CA ASP A 172 9.78 4.94 17.71
C ASP A 172 8.88 4.02 18.59
N ASP A 173 9.54 3.39 19.57
CA ASP A 173 9.12 3.10 20.96
C ASP A 173 7.61 3.06 21.29
N ALA A 174 6.95 1.91 21.03
CA ALA A 174 5.81 1.46 21.84
C ALA A 174 5.51 -0.07 21.79
N GLY A 175 6.44 -0.90 21.33
CA GLY A 175 6.21 -2.35 21.23
C GLY A 175 7.49 -3.18 21.34
N ARG A 176 8.03 -3.33 22.55
CA ARG A 176 9.27 -4.11 22.81
C ARG A 176 9.17 -5.62 22.48
N GLY A 177 8.02 -6.14 22.04
CA GLY A 177 7.86 -7.51 21.51
C GLY A 177 7.79 -7.60 19.98
N PHE A 178 7.99 -6.51 19.26
CA PHE A 178 7.81 -6.42 17.81
C PHE A 178 9.09 -6.78 17.02
N TRP A 179 10.27 -6.80 17.65
CA TRP A 179 11.58 -6.72 16.98
C TRP A 179 12.30 -8.06 16.71
N GLU A 180 11.67 -9.21 16.94
CA GLU A 180 12.21 -10.53 16.58
C GLU A 180 11.58 -11.09 15.28
N ARG A 181 11.35 -10.20 14.29
CA ARG A 181 10.65 -10.54 13.05
C ARG A 181 11.64 -10.90 11.94
N ASN A 182 11.44 -12.06 11.33
CA ASN A 182 12.21 -12.50 10.18
C ASN A 182 11.66 -11.79 8.92
N GLU A 183 12.28 -10.68 8.53
CA GLU A 183 11.93 -9.86 7.35
C GLU A 183 12.42 -10.44 6.02
N LYS A 184 12.90 -11.68 6.05
CA LYS A 184 13.41 -12.38 4.88
C LYS A 184 12.37 -13.35 4.36
N VAL A 185 12.05 -13.21 3.07
CA VAL A 185 11.31 -14.24 2.34
C VAL A 185 12.30 -15.31 1.91
N GLU A 186 12.12 -16.54 2.37
CA GLU A 186 13.04 -17.64 2.05
C GLU A 186 12.85 -18.15 0.61
N GLY A 187 11.61 -18.13 0.11
CA GLY A 187 11.23 -18.53 -1.22
C GLY A 187 11.09 -17.33 -2.16
N THR A 188 9.89 -17.13 -2.70
CA THR A 188 9.66 -16.18 -3.79
C THR A 188 8.83 -14.98 -3.35
N ILE A 189 9.25 -13.79 -3.78
CA ILE A 189 8.41 -12.60 -3.80
C ILE A 189 7.91 -12.40 -5.22
N SER A 190 6.61 -12.26 -5.39
CA SER A 190 6.00 -11.91 -6.67
C SER A 190 5.01 -10.77 -6.52
N VAL A 191 5.12 -9.79 -7.42
CA VAL A 191 4.18 -8.69 -7.54
C VAL A 191 3.70 -8.63 -8.98
N GLN A 192 2.41 -8.84 -9.18
CA GLN A 192 1.73 -8.67 -10.46
C GLN A 192 0.80 -7.48 -10.33
N LEU A 193 0.97 -6.48 -11.20
CA LEU A 193 0.10 -5.33 -11.28
C LEU A 193 -0.53 -5.23 -12.67
N GLU A 194 -1.83 -5.06 -12.72
CA GLU A 194 -2.59 -4.77 -13.93
C GLU A 194 -3.26 -3.39 -13.80
N LEU A 195 -2.84 -2.45 -14.64
CA LEU A 195 -3.46 -1.12 -14.76
C LEU A 195 -4.49 -1.16 -15.88
N LYS A 196 -5.73 -0.80 -15.57
CA LYS A 196 -6.84 -0.56 -16.50
C LYS A 196 -7.31 0.88 -16.32
N SER A 197 -6.99 1.71 -17.29
CA SER A 197 -7.39 3.10 -17.34
C SER A 197 -8.30 3.29 -18.55
N ALA A 198 -9.45 3.92 -18.33
CA ALA A 198 -10.30 4.44 -19.40
C ALA A 198 -9.62 5.56 -20.21
N TRP A 199 -8.47 6.04 -19.73
CA TRP A 199 -7.72 7.15 -20.31
C TRP A 199 -6.38 6.69 -20.86
N PRO A 200 -5.95 7.28 -21.99
CA PRO A 200 -4.61 7.09 -22.50
C PRO A 200 -3.57 7.41 -21.42
N ILE A 201 -2.58 6.55 -21.32
CA ILE A 201 -1.46 6.67 -20.40
C ILE A 201 -0.25 7.13 -21.20
N ALA A 202 0.37 8.22 -20.76
CA ALA A 202 1.60 8.74 -21.34
C ALA A 202 2.80 7.89 -20.93
N ASP A 203 2.88 7.51 -19.66
CA ASP A 203 4.03 6.79 -19.11
C ASP A 203 3.65 5.98 -17.85
N VAL A 204 4.40 4.92 -17.58
CA VAL A 204 4.31 4.13 -16.33
C VAL A 204 5.72 3.90 -15.78
N ARG A 205 5.85 3.90 -14.45
CA ARG A 205 7.15 3.71 -13.79
C ARG A 205 7.02 2.86 -12.55
N VAL A 206 8.07 2.08 -12.28
CA VAL A 206 8.23 1.28 -11.08
C VAL A 206 9.58 1.65 -10.43
N PRO A 207 9.67 2.82 -9.75
CA PRO A 207 10.94 3.31 -9.26
C PRO A 207 11.65 2.33 -8.34
N GLY A 208 12.96 2.15 -8.56
CA GLY A 208 13.77 1.22 -7.79
C GLY A 208 13.69 -0.24 -8.24
N PHE A 209 12.82 -0.57 -9.21
CA PHE A 209 12.69 -1.89 -9.81
C PHE A 209 12.71 -1.84 -11.35
N GLU A 210 13.24 -0.78 -11.95
CA GLU A 210 13.17 -0.53 -13.40
C GLU A 210 13.82 -1.63 -14.24
N THR A 211 14.87 -2.27 -13.73
CA THR A 211 15.56 -3.37 -14.41
C THR A 211 15.05 -4.76 -14.02
N ALA A 212 14.34 -4.86 -12.88
CA ALA A 212 13.85 -6.13 -12.34
C ALA A 212 12.40 -6.41 -12.75
N ALA A 213 11.58 -5.36 -12.90
CA ALA A 213 10.18 -5.48 -13.29
C ALA A 213 10.04 -5.53 -14.82
N GLN A 214 9.25 -6.47 -15.30
CA GLN A 214 8.85 -6.55 -16.71
C GLN A 214 7.55 -5.76 -16.89
N THR A 215 7.62 -4.69 -17.67
CA THR A 215 6.46 -3.84 -17.98
C THR A 215 6.01 -4.07 -19.42
N GLN A 216 4.75 -4.42 -19.60
CA GLN A 216 4.12 -4.65 -20.90
C GLN A 216 2.94 -3.71 -21.09
N LYS A 217 2.94 -2.96 -22.21
CA LYS A 217 1.76 -2.23 -22.69
C LYS A 217 0.90 -3.19 -23.51
N LEU A 218 -0.33 -3.43 -23.07
CA LEU A 218 -1.29 -4.29 -23.76
C LEU A 218 -2.21 -3.51 -24.70
N ALA A 219 -2.62 -2.31 -24.27
CA ALA A 219 -3.42 -1.38 -25.06
C ALA A 219 -3.19 0.05 -24.54
N ASP A 220 -3.79 1.04 -25.19
CA ASP A 220 -3.87 2.39 -24.60
C ASP A 220 -4.66 2.32 -23.29
N GLY A 221 -4.03 2.73 -22.19
CA GLY A 221 -4.63 2.62 -20.86
C GLY A 221 -4.51 1.25 -20.19
N HIS A 222 -3.93 0.23 -20.84
CA HIS A 222 -3.81 -1.12 -20.27
C HIS A 222 -2.35 -1.57 -20.18
N TYR A 223 -1.85 -1.73 -18.95
CA TYR A 223 -0.48 -2.16 -18.67
C TYR A 223 -0.46 -3.34 -17.72
N LYS A 224 0.51 -4.22 -17.91
CA LYS A 224 0.89 -5.25 -16.93
C LYS A 224 2.32 -5.05 -16.48
N VAL A 225 2.54 -5.18 -15.19
CA VAL A 225 3.85 -5.16 -14.55
C VAL A 225 4.03 -6.44 -13.77
N LEU A 226 5.13 -7.14 -14.01
CA LEU A 226 5.49 -8.37 -13.34
C LEU A 226 6.86 -8.20 -12.68
N LEU A 227 6.93 -8.42 -11.37
CA LEU A 227 8.16 -8.45 -10.60
C LEU A 227 8.21 -9.80 -9.89
N GLN A 228 9.31 -10.54 -10.06
CA GLN A 228 9.53 -11.80 -9.36
C GLN A 228 10.99 -11.89 -8.91
N ARG A 229 11.21 -12.22 -7.64
CA ARG A 229 12.54 -12.36 -7.04
C ARG A 229 12.57 -13.55 -6.08
N GLN A 230 13.74 -14.16 -5.95
CA GLN A 230 14.00 -15.23 -4.98
C GLN A 230 14.86 -14.72 -3.83
N GLY A 231 14.53 -15.11 -2.60
CA GLY A 231 15.40 -14.94 -1.42
C GLY A 231 15.69 -13.49 -1.02
N GLU A 232 14.69 -12.61 -1.04
CA GLU A 232 14.86 -11.17 -0.84
C GLU A 232 14.31 -10.69 0.51
N SER A 233 14.95 -9.64 1.05
CA SER A 233 14.48 -8.90 2.23
C SER A 233 13.39 -7.89 1.84
N LEU A 234 12.32 -7.79 2.63
CA LEU A 234 11.22 -6.84 2.43
C LEU A 234 11.62 -5.42 2.87
N ASN A 235 12.65 -4.84 2.24
CA ASN A 235 13.28 -3.59 2.70
C ASN A 235 13.02 -2.39 1.79
N ARG A 236 12.15 -2.54 0.78
CA ARG A 236 11.80 -1.47 -0.14
C ARG A 236 10.37 -1.61 -0.61
N ASP A 237 9.59 -0.56 -0.40
CA ASP A 237 8.22 -0.46 -0.90
C ASP A 237 8.14 -0.63 -2.42
N PHE A 238 7.10 -1.34 -2.86
CA PHE A 238 6.74 -1.38 -4.26
C PHE A 238 5.91 -0.14 -4.59
N VAL A 239 6.48 0.78 -5.39
CA VAL A 239 5.81 2.00 -5.81
C VAL A 239 5.55 1.95 -7.31
N PHE A 240 4.30 2.17 -7.70
CA PHE A 240 3.89 2.26 -9.11
C PHE A 240 3.34 3.64 -9.41
N TYR A 241 3.89 4.28 -10.44
CA TYR A 241 3.39 5.53 -10.98
C TYR A 241 2.82 5.30 -12.37
N TYR A 242 1.69 5.96 -12.66
CA TYR A 242 1.20 6.11 -14.03
C TYR A 242 0.83 7.56 -14.28
N ARG A 243 1.13 8.03 -15.49
CA ARG A 243 0.80 9.39 -15.92
C ARG A 243 -0.25 9.31 -17.02
N LEU A 244 -1.38 9.97 -16.81
CA LEU A 244 -2.38 10.21 -17.84
C LEU A 244 -1.80 11.10 -18.95
N GLN A 245 -2.31 11.03 -20.18
CA GLN A 245 -1.95 12.02 -21.21
C GLN A 245 -2.30 13.45 -20.76
N ASP A 246 -1.62 14.44 -21.32
CA ASP A 246 -1.90 15.86 -21.08
C ASP A 246 -3.19 16.30 -21.80
N ASN A 247 -3.78 17.43 -21.37
CA ASN A 247 -4.96 18.05 -21.99
C ASN A 247 -6.19 17.13 -22.06
N LEU A 248 -6.34 16.23 -21.10
CA LEU A 248 -7.55 15.42 -21.00
C LEU A 248 -8.72 16.29 -20.54
N PRO A 249 -9.89 16.20 -21.20
CA PRO A 249 -11.09 16.92 -20.77
C PRO A 249 -11.54 16.46 -19.38
N GLY A 250 -12.18 17.37 -18.65
CA GLY A 250 -12.86 17.03 -17.40
C GLY A 250 -13.96 16.00 -17.62
N ARG A 251 -14.21 15.17 -16.62
CA ARG A 251 -15.17 14.06 -16.74
C ARG A 251 -15.91 13.74 -15.45
N VAL A 252 -17.02 13.06 -15.64
CA VAL A 252 -17.82 12.43 -14.59
C VAL A 252 -17.94 10.96 -14.92
N GLU A 253 -17.36 10.10 -14.09
CA GLU A 253 -17.52 8.64 -14.16
C GLU A 253 -18.58 8.22 -13.15
N VAL A 254 -19.50 7.34 -13.55
CA VAL A 254 -20.53 6.78 -12.67
C VAL A 254 -20.47 5.26 -12.73
N ILE A 255 -20.23 4.63 -11.58
CA ILE A 255 -20.30 3.17 -11.41
C ILE A 255 -21.57 2.87 -10.62
N PRO A 256 -22.68 2.47 -11.29
CA PRO A 256 -23.90 2.11 -10.61
C PRO A 256 -23.81 0.67 -10.06
N TYR A 257 -24.37 0.45 -8.88
CA TYR A 257 -24.54 -0.86 -8.26
C TYR A 257 -25.98 -1.03 -7.79
N ARG A 258 -26.56 -2.19 -8.07
CA ARG A 258 -27.89 -2.56 -7.58
C ARG A 258 -27.94 -4.06 -7.36
N ALA A 259 -28.00 -4.46 -6.09
CA ALA A 259 -28.06 -5.86 -5.70
C ALA A 259 -29.39 -6.53 -6.08
N ASP A 260 -30.48 -5.76 -6.06
CA ASP A 260 -31.84 -6.26 -6.29
C ASP A 260 -32.61 -5.23 -7.13
N ARG A 261 -33.36 -5.68 -8.14
CA ARG A 261 -34.10 -4.81 -9.05
C ARG A 261 -35.16 -3.98 -8.33
N ASP A 262 -35.71 -4.51 -7.24
CA ASP A 262 -36.81 -3.91 -6.49
C ASP A 262 -36.34 -3.00 -5.35
N LYS A 263 -35.02 -2.82 -5.19
CA LYS A 263 -34.42 -1.93 -4.18
C LYS A 263 -33.71 -0.74 -4.85
N PRO A 264 -33.66 0.43 -4.17
CA PRO A 264 -32.81 1.53 -4.60
C PRO A 264 -31.36 1.06 -4.79
N GLY A 265 -30.75 1.43 -5.91
CA GLY A 265 -29.33 1.19 -6.18
C GLY A 265 -28.45 2.25 -5.51
N THR A 266 -27.17 1.95 -5.38
CA THR A 266 -26.13 2.91 -5.05
C THR A 266 -25.31 3.23 -6.29
N PHE A 267 -24.55 4.32 -6.26
CA PHE A 267 -23.55 4.58 -7.29
C PHE A 267 -22.34 5.26 -6.66
N MET A 268 -21.19 5.04 -7.26
CA MET A 268 -20.01 5.87 -7.02
C MET A 268 -19.88 6.83 -8.20
N MET A 269 -19.74 8.13 -7.90
CA MET A 269 -19.44 9.14 -8.91
C MET A 269 -18.05 9.70 -8.65
N VAL A 270 -17.20 9.67 -9.67
CA VAL A 270 -15.88 10.29 -9.65
C VAL A 270 -15.90 11.46 -10.62
N VAL A 271 -15.70 12.67 -10.10
CA VAL A 271 -15.54 13.88 -10.90
C VAL A 271 -14.06 14.17 -10.99
N THR A 272 -13.48 14.01 -12.18
CA THR A 272 -12.08 14.37 -12.43
C THR A 272 -12.07 15.67 -13.23
N PRO A 273 -11.53 16.78 -12.68
CA PRO A 273 -11.39 18.01 -13.44
C PRO A 273 -10.46 17.79 -14.64
N GLY A 274 -10.64 18.59 -15.69
CA GLY A 274 -9.76 18.53 -16.86
C GLY A 274 -8.32 18.89 -16.50
N LEU A 275 -7.37 18.28 -17.20
CA LEU A 275 -5.96 18.67 -17.15
C LEU A 275 -5.66 19.68 -18.27
N ASP A 276 -6.58 20.62 -18.48
CA ASP A 276 -6.54 21.68 -19.49
C ASP A 276 -6.16 23.04 -18.89
N LEU A 277 -5.79 23.06 -17.61
CA LEU A 277 -5.25 24.24 -16.95
C LEU A 277 -3.99 24.70 -17.69
N GLN A 278 -4.05 25.91 -18.23
CA GLN A 278 -2.89 26.54 -18.83
C GLN A 278 -1.80 26.70 -17.76
N PRO A 279 -0.52 26.50 -18.11
CA PRO A 279 0.58 26.80 -17.20
C PRO A 279 0.44 28.23 -16.68
N ILE A 280 0.65 28.42 -15.37
CA ILE A 280 0.69 29.76 -14.80
C ILE A 280 1.90 30.49 -15.41
N THR A 281 1.61 31.44 -16.30
CA THR A 281 2.62 32.24 -17.03
C THR A 281 2.90 33.59 -16.38
N HIS A 282 2.06 34.01 -15.42
CA HIS A 282 2.28 35.19 -14.60
C HIS A 282 2.90 34.79 -13.27
N GLY A 283 3.60 35.70 -12.60
CA GLY A 283 4.08 35.44 -11.25
C GLY A 283 2.96 35.19 -10.24
N ALA A 284 3.30 34.58 -9.13
CA ALA A 284 2.45 34.44 -7.96
C ALA A 284 3.00 35.26 -6.78
N ASP A 285 2.09 35.68 -5.90
CA ASP A 285 2.42 36.36 -4.64
C ASP A 285 2.46 35.33 -3.51
N TYR A 286 3.62 35.20 -2.88
CA TYR A 286 3.83 34.28 -1.77
C TYR A 286 3.91 35.08 -0.46
N CYS A 287 3.27 34.59 0.60
CA CYS A 287 3.45 35.14 1.95
C CYS A 287 3.88 34.01 2.89
N PHE A 288 5.07 34.16 3.48
CA PHE A 288 5.60 33.18 4.42
C PHE A 288 5.31 33.62 5.87
N VAL A 289 4.37 32.96 6.51
CA VAL A 289 4.06 33.17 7.94
C VAL A 289 4.78 32.12 8.76
N LEU A 290 5.77 32.53 9.55
CA LEU A 290 6.64 31.62 10.31
C LEU A 290 6.36 31.72 11.81
N ASP A 291 6.12 30.59 12.45
CA ASP A 291 6.05 30.53 13.92
C ASP A 291 7.45 30.66 14.54
N VAL A 292 7.60 31.61 15.46
CA VAL A 292 8.82 31.90 16.21
C VAL A 292 8.66 31.62 17.71
N SER A 293 7.63 30.84 18.08
CA SER A 293 7.36 30.45 19.48
C SER A 293 8.55 29.71 20.12
N GLY A 294 8.61 29.70 21.46
CA GLY A 294 9.71 29.04 22.20
C GLY A 294 9.90 27.55 21.87
N SER A 295 8.83 26.87 21.39
CA SER A 295 8.89 25.48 20.92
C SER A 295 9.69 25.28 19.63
N MET A 296 9.96 26.38 18.89
CA MET A 296 10.63 26.37 17.59
C MET A 296 12.14 26.61 17.66
N GLN A 297 12.72 26.86 18.85
CA GLN A 297 14.15 27.21 19.01
C GLN A 297 15.12 26.25 18.29
N THR A 298 14.88 24.95 18.35
CA THR A 298 15.73 23.94 17.70
C THR A 298 15.38 23.69 16.23
N LYS A 299 14.19 24.11 15.77
CA LYS A 299 13.65 23.87 14.42
C LYS A 299 13.73 25.10 13.50
N LEU A 300 13.92 26.28 14.07
CA LEU A 300 14.00 27.57 13.36
C LEU A 300 15.05 27.58 12.25
N HIS A 301 16.20 26.96 12.48
CA HIS A 301 17.25 26.87 11.46
C HIS A 301 16.82 26.01 10.25
N THR A 302 16.12 24.89 10.48
CA THR A 302 15.58 24.05 9.41
C THR A 302 14.47 24.76 8.64
N LEU A 303 13.60 25.47 9.37
CA LEU A 303 12.54 26.32 8.79
C LEU A 303 13.14 27.39 7.86
N GLY A 304 14.15 28.13 8.34
CA GLY A 304 14.84 29.15 7.56
C GLY A 304 15.53 28.60 6.31
N LYS A 305 16.16 27.42 6.40
CA LYS A 305 16.73 26.73 5.23
C LYS A 305 15.65 26.36 4.20
N GLY A 306 14.49 25.87 4.65
CA GLY A 306 13.36 25.53 3.79
C GLY A 306 12.83 26.75 3.02
N VAL A 307 12.63 27.86 3.72
CA VAL A 307 12.19 29.13 3.11
C VAL A 307 13.24 29.64 2.12
N SER A 308 14.51 29.67 2.50
CA SER A 308 15.59 30.12 1.60
C SER A 308 15.66 29.31 0.30
N LYS A 309 15.52 27.98 0.38
CA LYS A 309 15.48 27.11 -0.80
C LYS A 309 14.24 27.36 -1.67
N SER A 310 13.11 27.69 -1.04
CA SER A 310 11.87 28.04 -1.74
C SER A 310 12.04 29.36 -2.50
N LEU A 311 12.59 30.39 -1.85
CA LEU A 311 12.88 31.69 -2.46
C LEU A 311 13.85 31.58 -3.65
N GLN A 312 14.84 30.68 -3.57
CA GLN A 312 15.77 30.41 -4.69
C GLN A 312 15.11 29.70 -5.89
N SER A 313 13.95 29.09 -5.68
CA SER A 313 13.20 28.38 -6.73
C SER A 313 12.11 29.24 -7.36
N LEU A 314 11.89 30.46 -6.86
CA LEU A 314 10.93 31.41 -7.41
C LEU A 314 11.40 31.92 -8.77
N LYS A 315 10.44 32.14 -9.67
CA LYS A 315 10.69 32.71 -10.98
C LYS A 315 10.85 34.24 -10.88
N PRO A 316 11.46 34.91 -11.87
CA PRO A 316 11.61 36.36 -11.86
C PRO A 316 10.29 37.14 -11.76
N GLU A 317 9.18 36.53 -12.18
CA GLU A 317 7.86 37.15 -12.15
C GLU A 317 7.19 37.06 -10.77
N ASP A 318 7.63 36.15 -9.90
CA ASP A 318 7.05 35.92 -8.58
C ASP A 318 7.39 37.05 -7.59
N ARG A 319 6.49 37.28 -6.63
CA ARG A 319 6.68 38.26 -5.54
C ARG A 319 6.53 37.56 -4.19
N PHE A 320 7.26 38.04 -3.18
CA PHE A 320 7.20 37.50 -1.82
C PHE A 320 7.46 38.58 -0.77
#